data_AF-A0A7V7TIA6-F1
#
_entry.id   AF-A0A7V7TIA6-F1
#
_cell.length_a   1.000
_cell.length_b   1.000
_cell.length_c   1.000
_cell.angle_alpha   90.00
_cell.angle_beta   90.00
_cell.angle_gamma   90.00
#
_symmetry.space_group_name_H-M   'P 1'
#
loop_
_entity.id
_entity.type
_entity.pdbx_description
1 polymer ?
#
loop_
_entity_poly.entity_id
_entity_poly.type
_entity_poly.pdbx_seq_one_letter_code
_entity_poly.pdbx_strand_id
1 'polypeptide(L)'
;MIKPILVTVTFSESNLFSENKSYSVNEFEALAFKVAATEELGGAKTDIIIDFDNGQQYESELCIGQSLESDKGIEKRLRQLKEYFIANEARLSATNKLEHKFLTLVDLSDIDNTENQAALFEFIKQEGIRKEEAQKNAYAEKQRKLELRRKEEAIFRESLNIPEDAKAVIVASFTSPCPSSDPYADYYASKTDNVIILAWSKHTRDLFSEMRKAALNHESTKALNNKELSVEHREKYSLGAGYYLTDKEYIRNGIEIKKITFKYSKTDEDKARRIPMGEIAIPGYVARNVESEKDTNDENSAAEVKPALGAMKVKPIETMVHSTEGHTIFVVNLEDRVDKPMFIKLNELANSHKGYYSKFSKGDAKPGFHFRTIESAQTFCTAIAGSNAELSTPIHSNPNTNQAEEFTSEAEGAPFLQKLIDKKSEQDQTISVWVEACEAITFVNTDEPEEPVRNVKGEELIRFASCFLMDEVKRVKGVGVIRYKTAVFNVYFASNKSSYIN
;
A
#
# COMPACT_ATOMS: atom_id res chain seq x y z
N MET A 1 48.28 -32.74 -8.97
CA MET A 1 47.59 -31.47 -8.69
C MET A 1 46.32 -31.82 -7.94
N ILE A 2 45.96 -31.03 -6.92
CA ILE A 2 44.85 -31.35 -6.01
C ILE A 2 43.58 -30.67 -6.53
N LYS A 3 42.45 -31.38 -6.59
CA LYS A 3 41.21 -30.85 -7.18
C LYS A 3 40.09 -30.78 -6.14
N PRO A 4 39.29 -29.69 -6.11
CA PRO A 4 38.07 -29.66 -5.31
C PRO A 4 37.02 -30.59 -5.93
N ILE A 5 36.29 -31.34 -5.10
CA ILE A 5 35.27 -32.30 -5.52
C ILE A 5 33.88 -31.88 -5.05
N LEU A 6 33.77 -31.49 -3.78
CA LEU A 6 32.50 -31.21 -3.12
C LEU A 6 32.60 -29.92 -2.33
N VAL A 7 31.49 -29.20 -2.24
CA VAL A 7 31.34 -28.04 -1.37
C VAL A 7 30.12 -28.25 -0.48
N THR A 8 30.34 -28.28 0.83
CA THR A 8 29.27 -28.37 1.82
C THR A 8 29.03 -26.99 2.41
N VAL A 9 27.80 -26.49 2.29
CA VAL A 9 27.41 -25.20 2.88
C VAL A 9 26.96 -25.45 4.31
N THR A 10 27.65 -24.89 5.29
CA THR A 10 27.28 -25.02 6.71
C THR A 10 26.35 -23.90 7.15
N PHE A 11 26.50 -22.70 6.57
CA PHE A 11 25.65 -21.54 6.83
C PHE A 11 25.58 -20.62 5.61
N SER A 12 24.45 -19.96 5.37
CA SER A 12 24.34 -18.89 4.38
C SER A 12 23.30 -17.85 4.79
N GLU A 13 23.62 -16.58 4.65
CA GLU A 13 22.64 -15.48 4.73
C GLU A 13 21.68 -15.48 3.54
N SER A 14 22.04 -16.15 2.44
CA SER A 14 21.18 -16.25 1.26
C SER A 14 20.15 -17.37 1.40
N ASN A 15 18.91 -17.12 0.99
CA ASN A 15 17.84 -18.14 0.97
C ASN A 15 17.98 -19.17 -0.18
N LEU A 16 19.02 -19.06 -1.00
CA LEU A 16 19.23 -19.90 -2.19
C LEU A 16 20.06 -21.16 -1.87
N PHE A 17 20.90 -21.12 -0.84
CA PHE A 17 21.63 -22.29 -0.38
C PHE A 17 20.84 -23.01 0.72
N SER A 18 20.78 -24.34 0.63
CA SER A 18 20.33 -25.18 1.75
C SER A 18 21.49 -25.45 2.71
N GLU A 19 21.26 -25.22 4.01
CA GLU A 19 22.23 -25.51 5.07
C GLU A 19 22.52 -27.01 5.20
N ASN A 20 23.75 -27.33 5.57
CA ASN A 20 24.31 -28.67 5.73
C ASN A 20 24.15 -29.58 4.49
N LYS A 21 24.01 -28.97 3.31
CA LYS A 21 23.92 -29.68 2.03
C LYS A 21 25.25 -29.58 1.29
N SER A 22 25.65 -30.72 0.74
CA SER A 22 26.79 -30.81 -0.15
C SER A 22 26.36 -30.68 -1.62
N TYR A 23 27.14 -29.92 -2.38
CA TYR A 23 26.95 -29.65 -3.80
C TYR A 23 28.21 -30.09 -4.55
N SER A 24 28.05 -30.49 -5.82
CA SER A 24 29.21 -30.55 -6.71
C SER A 24 29.77 -29.15 -6.93
N VAL A 25 31.06 -29.05 -7.28
CA VAL A 25 31.71 -27.75 -7.53
C VAL A 25 30.96 -26.92 -8.57
N ASN A 26 30.55 -27.53 -9.69
CA ASN A 26 29.85 -26.83 -10.76
C ASN A 26 28.46 -26.33 -10.34
N GLU A 27 27.72 -27.13 -9.56
CA GLU A 27 26.42 -26.71 -9.03
C GLU A 27 26.57 -25.58 -8.02
N PHE A 28 27.58 -25.66 -7.14
CA PHE A 28 27.87 -24.62 -6.16
C PHE A 28 28.22 -23.30 -6.86
N GLU A 29 29.11 -23.32 -7.84
CA GLU A 29 29.48 -22.13 -8.62
C GLU A 29 28.25 -21.51 -9.31
N ALA A 30 27.45 -22.31 -10.02
CA ALA A 30 26.26 -21.80 -10.69
C ALA A 30 25.24 -21.18 -9.70
N LEU A 31 25.08 -21.75 -8.50
CA LEU A 31 24.24 -21.18 -7.44
C LEU A 31 24.86 -19.92 -6.83
N ALA A 32 26.17 -19.90 -6.59
CA ALA A 32 26.88 -18.76 -6.05
C ALA A 32 26.76 -17.53 -6.97
N PHE A 33 26.84 -17.72 -8.30
CA PHE A 33 26.61 -16.63 -9.25
C PHE A 33 25.16 -16.14 -9.27
N LYS A 34 24.17 -17.01 -9.00
CA LYS A 34 22.77 -16.59 -8.82
C LYS A 34 22.56 -15.80 -7.53
N VAL A 35 23.20 -16.20 -6.44
CA VAL A 35 23.22 -15.43 -5.19
C VAL A 35 23.90 -14.09 -5.42
N ALA A 36 25.05 -14.07 -6.10
CA ALA A 36 25.75 -12.84 -6.44
C ALA A 36 24.88 -11.90 -7.26
N ALA A 37 23.97 -12.42 -8.11
CA ALA A 37 23.03 -11.62 -8.88
C ALA A 37 21.97 -10.93 -8.00
N THR A 38 21.52 -11.55 -6.91
CA THR A 38 20.50 -10.96 -6.03
C THR A 38 21.08 -9.98 -5.00
N GLU A 39 22.33 -10.15 -4.61
CA GLU A 39 22.96 -9.35 -3.55
C GLU A 39 23.69 -8.09 -4.06
N GLU A 40 22.93 -7.00 -4.14
CA GLU A 40 23.42 -5.69 -4.62
C GLU A 40 24.28 -4.92 -3.61
N LEU A 41 23.97 -5.02 -2.31
CA LEU A 41 24.53 -4.18 -1.25
C LEU A 41 25.20 -5.04 -0.16
N GLY A 42 26.48 -5.33 -0.34
CA GLY A 42 27.27 -6.11 0.62
C GLY A 42 26.87 -7.59 0.59
N GLY A 43 27.68 -8.41 -0.09
CA GLY A 43 27.35 -9.80 -0.40
C GLY A 43 26.94 -10.67 0.79
N ALA A 44 26.18 -11.73 0.50
CA ALA A 44 25.74 -12.72 1.47
C ALA A 44 26.92 -13.51 2.03
N LYS A 45 27.04 -13.54 3.36
CA LYS A 45 28.00 -14.41 4.04
C LYS A 45 27.58 -15.86 3.91
N THR A 46 28.52 -16.71 3.53
CA THR A 46 28.29 -18.14 3.32
C THR A 46 29.50 -18.92 3.81
N ASP A 47 29.30 -19.74 4.82
CA ASP A 47 30.33 -20.60 5.40
C ASP A 47 30.30 -21.95 4.69
N ILE A 48 31.47 -22.41 4.27
CA ILE A 48 31.61 -23.61 3.46
C ILE A 48 32.76 -24.50 3.92
N ILE A 49 32.63 -25.78 3.61
CA ILE A 49 33.68 -26.79 3.71
C ILE A 49 33.93 -27.35 2.31
N ILE A 50 35.18 -27.28 1.86
CA ILE A 50 35.60 -27.77 0.54
C ILE A 50 36.34 -29.10 0.71
N ASP A 51 35.84 -30.14 0.06
CA ASP A 51 36.45 -31.47 0.02
C ASP A 51 37.34 -31.60 -1.23
N PHE A 52 38.57 -32.09 -1.04
CA PHE A 52 39.54 -32.29 -2.11
C PHE A 52 39.80 -33.78 -2.41
N ASP A 53 40.28 -34.07 -3.62
CA ASP A 53 40.58 -35.42 -4.11
C ASP A 53 41.68 -36.18 -3.34
N ASN A 54 42.54 -35.45 -2.64
CA ASN A 54 43.56 -36.01 -1.77
C ASN A 54 43.05 -36.34 -0.35
N GLY A 55 41.76 -36.14 -0.08
CA GLY A 55 41.13 -36.37 1.23
C GLY A 55 41.31 -35.24 2.23
N GLN A 56 41.87 -34.10 1.84
CA GLN A 56 41.91 -32.91 2.71
C GLN A 56 40.61 -32.12 2.64
N GLN A 57 40.33 -31.39 3.72
CA GLN A 57 39.19 -30.50 3.86
C GLN A 57 39.68 -29.08 4.15
N TYR A 58 38.94 -28.08 3.66
CA TYR A 58 39.22 -26.68 3.95
C TYR A 58 37.95 -25.92 4.28
N GLU A 59 37.91 -25.31 5.45
CA GLU A 59 36.83 -24.42 5.87
C GLU A 59 37.10 -23.01 5.36
N SER A 60 36.09 -22.35 4.81
CA SER A 60 36.21 -20.98 4.31
C SER A 60 34.91 -20.21 4.45
N GLU A 61 35.03 -18.91 4.69
CA GLU A 61 33.91 -17.96 4.71
C GLU A 61 33.92 -17.14 3.42
N LEU A 62 32.85 -17.24 2.63
CA LEU A 62 32.63 -16.49 1.41
C LEU A 62 31.70 -15.30 1.65
N CYS A 63 31.97 -14.19 0.97
CA CYS A 63 31.08 -13.03 0.87
C CYS A 63 30.62 -12.89 -0.59
N ILE A 64 29.46 -13.46 -0.92
CA ILE A 64 28.97 -13.61 -2.30
C ILE A 64 28.06 -12.43 -2.66
N GLY A 65 28.48 -11.58 -3.60
CA GLY A 65 27.68 -10.40 -3.99
C GLY A 65 28.08 -9.81 -5.33
N GLN A 66 27.40 -8.76 -5.81
CA GLN A 66 27.66 -8.16 -7.13
C GLN A 66 29.01 -7.43 -7.24
N SER A 67 29.53 -6.87 -6.14
CA SER A 67 30.76 -6.08 -6.13
C SER A 67 31.98 -6.83 -6.69
N LEU A 68 32.93 -6.10 -7.29
CA LEU A 68 34.19 -6.67 -7.76
C LEU A 68 35.02 -7.27 -6.62
N GLU A 69 34.91 -6.71 -5.41
CA GLU A 69 35.65 -7.16 -4.23
C GLU A 69 35.04 -8.41 -3.59
N SER A 70 33.73 -8.63 -3.75
CA SER A 70 33.03 -9.81 -3.24
C SER A 70 33.48 -11.09 -3.93
N ASP A 71 33.41 -12.21 -3.22
CA ASP A 71 33.53 -13.53 -3.82
C ASP A 71 32.40 -13.76 -4.82
N LYS A 72 32.68 -14.63 -5.78
CA LYS A 72 31.67 -15.10 -6.76
C LYS A 72 31.39 -16.60 -6.63
N GLY A 73 32.27 -17.32 -5.94
CA GLY A 73 32.32 -18.76 -5.82
C GLY A 73 33.65 -19.21 -5.23
N ILE A 74 33.87 -20.52 -5.15
CA ILE A 74 35.10 -21.10 -4.61
C ILE A 74 36.31 -20.89 -5.53
N GLU A 75 36.11 -20.81 -6.84
CA GLU A 75 37.17 -20.63 -7.84
C GLU A 75 37.95 -19.34 -7.57
N LYS A 76 37.22 -18.22 -7.49
CA LYS A 76 37.82 -16.91 -7.18
C LYS A 76 38.50 -16.91 -5.81
N ARG A 77 37.85 -17.49 -4.79
CA ARG A 77 38.39 -17.51 -3.42
C ARG A 77 39.66 -18.35 -3.33
N LEU A 78 39.67 -19.56 -3.87
CA LEU A 78 40.83 -20.45 -3.87
C LEU A 78 41.98 -19.86 -4.70
N ARG A 79 41.69 -19.17 -5.80
CA ARG A 79 42.70 -18.43 -6.59
C ARG A 79 43.36 -17.34 -5.76
N GLN A 80 42.58 -16.50 -5.09
CA GLN A 80 43.10 -15.44 -4.21
C GLN A 80 43.92 -16.01 -3.05
N LEU A 81 43.44 -17.08 -2.40
CA LEU A 81 44.19 -17.77 -1.34
C LEU A 81 45.51 -18.34 -1.86
N LYS A 82 45.51 -18.99 -3.02
CA LYS A 82 46.70 -19.51 -3.67
C LYS A 82 47.74 -18.41 -3.92
N GLU A 83 47.32 -17.29 -4.51
CA GLU A 83 48.18 -16.12 -4.74
C GLU A 83 48.74 -15.55 -3.42
N TYR A 84 47.89 -15.45 -2.40
CA TYR A 84 48.27 -14.98 -1.07
C TYR A 84 49.34 -15.88 -0.42
N PHE A 85 49.13 -17.20 -0.42
CA PHE A 85 50.06 -18.15 0.19
C PHE A 85 51.41 -18.22 -0.54
N ILE A 86 51.40 -18.09 -1.88
CA ILE A 86 52.64 -18.00 -2.68
C ILE A 86 53.40 -16.72 -2.33
N ALA A 87 52.72 -15.57 -2.32
CA ALA A 87 53.36 -14.28 -2.05
C ALA A 87 53.91 -14.17 -0.61
N ASN A 88 53.32 -14.89 0.35
CA ASN A 88 53.65 -14.81 1.77
C ASN A 88 54.38 -16.04 2.31
N GLU A 89 54.87 -16.95 1.47
CA GLU A 89 55.44 -18.23 1.91
C GLU A 89 56.54 -18.07 2.98
N ALA A 90 57.43 -17.10 2.82
CA ALA A 90 58.51 -16.85 3.78
C ALA A 90 58.01 -16.35 5.16
N ARG A 91 56.84 -15.69 5.21
CA ARG A 91 56.29 -15.05 6.41
C ARG A 91 55.36 -15.96 7.21
N LEU A 92 54.90 -17.07 6.63
CA LEU A 92 54.00 -18.02 7.28
C LEU A 92 54.72 -18.80 8.39
N SER A 93 54.00 -19.06 9.49
CA SER A 93 54.43 -19.95 10.56
C SER A 93 54.63 -21.38 10.05
N ALA A 94 55.40 -22.20 10.78
CA ALA A 94 55.58 -23.60 10.44
C ALA A 94 54.24 -24.37 10.43
N THR A 95 53.33 -24.05 11.36
CA THR A 95 51.98 -24.64 11.45
C THR A 95 51.14 -24.31 10.22
N ASN A 96 51.05 -23.03 9.83
CA ASN A 96 50.26 -22.62 8.67
C ASN A 96 50.81 -23.20 7.36
N LYS A 97 52.15 -23.37 7.27
CA LYS A 97 52.78 -24.07 6.15
C LYS A 97 52.40 -25.55 6.10
N LEU A 98 52.26 -26.21 7.24
CA LEU A 98 51.85 -27.61 7.26
C LEU A 98 50.38 -27.76 6.85
N GLU A 99 49.51 -26.87 7.37
CA GLU A 99 48.06 -26.94 7.19
C GLU A 99 47.59 -26.45 5.83
N HIS A 100 48.19 -25.39 5.26
CA HIS A 100 47.63 -24.70 4.08
C HIS A 100 48.50 -24.77 2.84
N LYS A 101 49.72 -25.31 2.91
CA LYS A 101 50.62 -25.37 1.73
C LYS A 101 50.01 -26.16 0.58
N PHE A 102 49.13 -27.12 0.85
CA PHE A 102 48.42 -27.86 -0.19
C PHE A 102 47.56 -26.96 -1.09
N LEU A 103 47.05 -25.83 -0.59
CA LEU A 103 46.28 -24.85 -1.37
C LEU A 103 47.10 -24.27 -2.54
N THR A 104 48.43 -24.22 -2.42
CA THR A 104 49.31 -23.79 -3.51
C THR A 104 49.35 -24.78 -4.68
N LEU A 105 48.99 -26.04 -4.43
CA LEU A 105 48.96 -27.15 -5.39
C LEU A 105 47.57 -27.43 -5.95
N VAL A 106 46.56 -26.64 -5.53
CA VAL A 106 45.20 -26.75 -6.03
C VAL A 106 45.15 -26.33 -7.50
N ASP A 107 44.46 -27.17 -8.27
CA ASP A 107 44.16 -26.98 -9.68
C ASP A 107 42.69 -26.62 -9.84
N LEU A 108 42.46 -25.47 -10.47
CA LEU A 108 41.14 -24.88 -10.71
C LEU A 108 40.79 -24.90 -12.20
N SER A 109 41.62 -25.52 -13.05
CA SER A 109 41.46 -25.51 -14.51
C SER A 109 40.16 -26.17 -14.99
N ASP A 110 39.60 -27.08 -14.20
CA ASP A 110 38.32 -27.74 -14.49
C ASP A 110 37.09 -26.86 -14.18
N ILE A 111 37.26 -25.74 -13.46
CA ILE A 111 36.17 -24.84 -13.12
C ILE A 111 36.05 -23.74 -14.18
N ASP A 112 35.12 -23.91 -15.12
CA ASP A 112 34.78 -22.89 -16.11
C ASP A 112 33.55 -22.09 -15.68
N ASN A 113 33.79 -20.83 -15.31
CA ASN A 113 32.77 -19.88 -14.89
C ASN A 113 32.39 -18.86 -16.00
N THR A 114 32.83 -19.05 -17.24
CA THR A 114 32.62 -18.09 -18.32
C THR A 114 31.13 -17.84 -18.58
N GLU A 115 30.33 -18.90 -18.61
CA GLU A 115 28.87 -18.79 -18.79
C GLU A 115 28.19 -18.14 -17.58
N ASN A 116 28.60 -18.51 -16.36
CA ASN A 116 28.08 -17.93 -15.12
C ASN A 116 28.36 -16.42 -15.03
N GLN A 117 29.56 -16.00 -15.43
CA GLN A 117 29.94 -14.58 -15.51
C GLN A 117 29.10 -13.83 -16.55
N ALA A 118 28.93 -14.40 -17.75
CA ALA A 118 28.12 -13.79 -18.80
C ALA A 118 26.65 -13.61 -18.36
N ALA A 119 26.07 -14.64 -17.72
CA ALA A 119 24.72 -14.59 -17.17
C ALA A 119 24.56 -13.51 -16.08
N LEU A 120 25.54 -13.39 -15.17
CA LEU A 120 25.55 -12.35 -14.15
C LEU A 120 25.61 -10.94 -14.77
N PHE A 121 26.48 -10.72 -15.76
CA PHE A 121 26.58 -9.44 -16.46
C PHE A 121 25.28 -9.07 -17.19
N GLU A 122 24.66 -10.03 -17.87
CA GLU A 122 23.38 -9.82 -18.54
C GLU A 122 22.28 -9.47 -17.53
N PHE A 123 22.22 -10.19 -16.41
CA PHE A 123 21.26 -9.91 -15.33
C PHE A 123 21.42 -8.47 -14.79
N ILE A 124 22.64 -8.07 -14.42
CA ILE A 124 22.92 -6.72 -13.90
C ILE A 124 22.51 -5.65 -14.91
N LYS A 125 22.78 -5.89 -16.21
CA LYS A 125 22.38 -4.97 -17.28
C LYS A 125 20.86 -4.86 -17.40
N GLN A 126 20.14 -5.98 -17.40
CA GLN A 126 18.67 -5.99 -17.50
C GLN A 126 18.01 -5.32 -16.28
N GLU A 127 18.48 -5.62 -15.07
CA GLU A 127 18.00 -4.96 -13.84
C GLU A 127 18.29 -3.46 -13.83
N GLY A 128 19.46 -3.03 -14.33
CA GLY A 128 19.78 -1.61 -14.52
C GLY A 128 18.79 -0.88 -15.44
N ILE A 129 18.47 -1.48 -16.59
CA ILE A 129 17.47 -0.94 -17.53
C ILE A 129 16.09 -0.88 -16.87
N ARG A 130 15.67 -1.96 -16.21
CA ARG A 130 14.38 -2.05 -15.51
C ARG A 130 14.23 -0.97 -14.43
N LYS A 131 15.28 -0.75 -13.63
CA LYS A 131 15.30 0.30 -12.60
C LYS A 131 15.23 1.69 -13.20
N GLU A 132 15.95 1.95 -14.29
CA GLU A 132 15.90 3.23 -14.99
C GLU A 132 14.50 3.51 -15.57
N GLU A 133 13.88 2.51 -16.19
CA GLU A 133 12.50 2.61 -16.70
C GLU A 133 11.49 2.82 -15.57
N ALA A 134 11.62 2.09 -14.46
CA ALA A 134 10.77 2.26 -13.28
C ALA A 134 10.89 3.69 -12.70
N GLN A 135 12.12 4.23 -12.60
CA GLN A 135 12.35 5.61 -12.16
C GLN A 135 11.74 6.64 -13.13
N LYS A 136 11.90 6.44 -14.45
CA LYS A 136 11.30 7.30 -15.48
C LYS A 136 9.76 7.28 -15.39
N ASN A 137 9.17 6.11 -15.23
CA ASN A 137 7.72 5.95 -15.10
C ASN A 137 7.19 6.60 -13.82
N ALA A 138 7.86 6.40 -12.68
CA ALA A 138 7.49 7.05 -11.41
C ALA A 138 7.59 8.58 -11.49
N TYR A 139 8.63 9.11 -12.16
CA TYR A 139 8.76 10.54 -12.41
C TYR A 139 7.65 11.08 -13.31
N ALA A 140 7.33 10.37 -14.41
CA ALA A 140 6.26 10.75 -15.32
C ALA A 140 4.88 10.75 -14.62
N GLU A 141 4.60 9.76 -13.77
CA GLU A 141 3.37 9.72 -12.98
C GLU A 141 3.28 10.90 -12.00
N LYS A 142 4.40 11.24 -11.32
CA LYS A 142 4.47 12.41 -10.44
C LYS A 142 4.18 13.71 -11.19
N GLN A 143 4.71 13.88 -12.40
CA GLN A 143 4.44 15.04 -13.24
C GLN A 143 2.96 15.10 -13.66
N ARG A 144 2.38 13.99 -14.11
CA ARG A 144 0.96 13.90 -14.47
C ARG A 144 0.04 14.28 -13.30
N LYS A 145 0.32 13.78 -12.09
CA LYS A 145 -0.43 14.15 -10.88
C LYS A 145 -0.32 15.65 -10.56
N LEU A 146 0.87 16.23 -10.73
CA LEU A 146 1.09 17.66 -10.52
C LEU A 146 0.35 18.52 -11.56
N GLU A 147 0.36 18.12 -12.83
CA GLU A 147 -0.37 18.79 -13.90
C GLU A 147 -1.88 18.71 -13.70
N LEU A 148 -2.41 17.54 -13.33
CA LEU A 148 -3.82 17.37 -12.98
C LEU A 148 -4.22 18.31 -11.84
N ARG A 149 -3.44 18.33 -10.75
CA ARG A 149 -3.69 19.23 -9.62
C ARG A 149 -3.64 20.70 -10.04
N ARG A 150 -2.70 21.09 -10.91
CA ARG A 150 -2.63 22.46 -11.46
C ARG A 150 -3.87 22.81 -12.28
N LYS A 151 -4.39 21.88 -13.09
CA LYS A 151 -5.63 22.07 -13.87
C LYS A 151 -6.83 22.22 -12.94
N GLU A 152 -6.96 21.36 -11.93
CA GLU A 152 -8.01 21.44 -10.91
C GLU A 152 -7.96 22.77 -10.15
N GLU A 153 -6.77 23.20 -9.71
CA GLU A 153 -6.57 24.51 -9.07
C GLU A 153 -6.94 25.68 -9.99
N ALA A 154 -6.67 25.59 -11.30
CA ALA A 154 -7.02 26.62 -12.27
C ALA A 154 -8.54 26.72 -12.46
N ILE A 155 -9.22 25.59 -12.71
CA ILE A 155 -10.68 25.51 -12.82
C ILE A 155 -11.34 26.03 -11.54
N PHE A 156 -10.82 25.63 -10.38
CA PHE A 156 -11.29 26.12 -9.09
C PHE A 156 -11.19 27.64 -9.01
N ARG A 157 -10.03 28.22 -9.34
CA ARG A 157 -9.81 29.69 -9.30
C ARG A 157 -10.74 30.45 -10.25
N GLU A 158 -11.00 29.92 -11.44
CA GLU A 158 -11.91 30.54 -12.41
C GLU A 158 -13.37 30.53 -11.93
N SER A 159 -13.77 29.46 -11.23
CA SER A 159 -15.11 29.33 -10.65
C SER A 159 -15.40 30.28 -9.48
N LEU A 160 -14.38 30.91 -8.89
CA LEU A 160 -14.54 31.77 -7.73
C LEU A 160 -15.21 33.10 -8.11
N ASN A 161 -16.44 33.30 -7.66
CA ASN A 161 -17.10 34.59 -7.61
C ASN A 161 -16.65 35.38 -6.38
N ILE A 162 -15.70 36.29 -6.53
CA ILE A 162 -15.15 37.10 -5.44
C ILE A 162 -15.92 38.44 -5.37
N PRO A 163 -16.53 38.81 -4.22
CA PRO A 163 -17.19 40.11 -4.09
C PRO A 163 -16.21 41.29 -4.25
N GLU A 164 -16.65 42.39 -4.88
CA GLU A 164 -15.81 43.57 -5.13
C GLU A 164 -15.26 44.20 -3.84
N ASP A 165 -16.05 44.18 -2.76
CA ASP A 165 -15.69 44.74 -1.46
C ASP A 165 -14.90 43.78 -0.55
N ALA A 166 -14.60 42.57 -1.03
CA ALA A 166 -13.81 41.59 -0.30
C ALA A 166 -12.34 42.03 -0.21
N LYS A 167 -11.87 42.25 1.04
CA LYS A 167 -10.47 42.61 1.34
C LYS A 167 -9.65 41.42 1.84
N ALA A 168 -10.31 40.33 2.23
CA ALA A 168 -9.68 39.09 2.67
C ALA A 168 -10.66 37.91 2.56
N VAL A 169 -10.15 36.70 2.69
CA VAL A 169 -10.93 35.46 2.83
C VAL A 169 -10.57 34.78 4.16
N ILE A 170 -11.56 34.16 4.81
CA ILE A 170 -11.37 33.37 6.03
C ILE A 170 -11.44 31.90 5.65
N VAL A 171 -10.41 31.15 5.99
CA VAL A 171 -10.21 29.76 5.57
C VAL A 171 -9.88 28.92 6.79
N ALA A 172 -10.46 27.72 6.88
CA ALA A 172 -10.05 26.66 7.78
C ALA A 172 -9.16 25.65 7.04
N SER A 173 -7.99 25.35 7.59
CA SER A 173 -7.09 24.30 7.11
C SER A 173 -7.05 23.17 8.14
N PHE A 174 -7.21 21.94 7.66
CA PHE A 174 -7.10 20.72 8.46
C PHE A 174 -5.76 20.09 8.16
N THR A 175 -4.87 20.07 9.15
CA THR A 175 -3.49 19.64 8.98
C THR A 175 -3.21 18.43 9.86
N SER A 176 -2.75 17.34 9.26
CA SER A 176 -2.30 16.15 9.99
C SER A 176 -0.78 16.01 9.93
N PRO A 177 -0.17 15.26 10.86
CA PRO A 177 1.21 14.81 10.73
C PRO A 177 1.40 14.06 9.41
N CYS A 178 2.54 14.27 8.75
CA CYS A 178 2.92 13.48 7.60
C CYS A 178 3.72 12.26 8.06
N PRO A 179 3.50 11.05 7.49
CA PRO A 179 4.35 9.88 7.75
C PRO A 179 5.83 10.11 7.42
N SER A 180 6.15 11.12 6.61
CA SER A 180 7.53 11.53 6.33
C SER A 180 8.18 12.36 7.45
N SER A 181 7.53 12.49 8.62
CA SER A 181 8.11 13.16 9.79
C SER A 181 9.08 12.21 10.48
N ASP A 182 10.20 12.75 10.96
CA ASP A 182 11.15 12.05 11.80
C ASP A 182 11.30 12.84 13.12
N PRO A 183 10.55 12.46 14.17
CA PRO A 183 10.63 13.10 15.47
C PRO A 183 12.02 13.00 16.13
N TYR A 184 12.77 11.93 15.83
CA TYR A 184 14.11 11.73 16.39
C TYR A 184 15.15 12.65 15.76
N ALA A 185 14.94 13.05 14.51
CA ALA A 185 15.75 14.05 13.81
C ALA A 185 15.22 15.49 13.96
N ASP A 186 14.25 15.75 14.85
CA ASP A 186 13.56 17.06 15.00
C ASP A 186 12.93 17.55 13.67
N TYR A 187 12.61 16.61 12.77
CA TYR A 187 11.99 16.89 11.48
C TYR A 187 10.49 16.59 11.52
N TYR A 188 9.68 17.65 11.58
CA TYR A 188 8.22 17.50 11.61
C TYR A 188 7.61 17.99 10.31
N ALA A 189 7.17 17.06 9.49
CA ALA A 189 6.42 17.35 8.28
C ALA A 189 4.92 17.31 8.58
N SER A 190 4.17 18.26 8.02
CA SER A 190 2.72 18.25 8.11
C SER A 190 2.10 18.33 6.73
N LYS A 191 0.89 17.80 6.61
CA LYS A 191 0.14 17.78 5.38
C LYS A 191 -1.22 18.41 5.64
N THR A 192 -1.59 19.39 4.81
CA THR A 192 -2.95 19.91 4.78
C THR A 192 -3.82 18.92 4.02
N ASP A 193 -4.73 18.27 4.75
CA ASP A 193 -5.63 17.27 4.18
C ASP A 193 -6.81 17.93 3.48
N ASN A 194 -7.41 18.91 4.16
CA ASN A 194 -8.60 19.60 3.67
C ASN A 194 -8.51 21.10 3.95
N VAL A 195 -9.17 21.86 3.08
CA VAL A 195 -9.30 23.31 3.19
C VAL A 195 -10.76 23.67 2.98
N ILE A 196 -11.29 24.53 3.86
CA ILE A 196 -12.67 25.02 3.79
C ILE A 196 -12.67 26.54 3.81
N ILE A 197 -13.26 27.15 2.79
CA ILE A 197 -13.45 28.58 2.67
C ILE A 197 -14.76 28.95 3.39
N LEU A 198 -14.63 29.69 4.49
CA LEU A 198 -15.73 29.95 5.41
C LEU A 198 -16.47 31.26 5.12
N ALA A 199 -15.74 32.34 4.78
CA ALA A 199 -16.35 33.66 4.57
C ALA A 199 -15.44 34.64 3.80
N TRP A 200 -16.07 35.61 3.13
CA TRP A 200 -15.41 36.83 2.66
C TRP A 200 -15.35 37.89 3.77
N SER A 201 -14.22 38.58 3.90
CA SER A 201 -13.99 39.60 4.91
C SER A 201 -13.83 40.98 4.28
N LYS A 202 -14.54 41.98 4.82
CA LYS A 202 -14.42 43.40 4.42
C LYS A 202 -13.27 44.13 5.14
N HIS A 203 -12.63 43.46 6.10
CA HIS A 203 -11.55 44.00 6.91
C HIS A 203 -10.19 43.41 6.49
N THR A 204 -9.16 44.23 6.57
CA THR A 204 -7.75 43.82 6.39
C THR A 204 -7.08 43.42 7.70
N ARG A 205 -7.71 43.71 8.85
CA ARG A 205 -7.23 43.33 10.17
C ARG A 205 -7.64 41.90 10.50
N ASP A 206 -6.78 41.19 11.22
CA ASP A 206 -7.03 39.85 11.74
C ASP A 206 -7.90 39.94 13.00
N LEU A 207 -9.23 39.90 12.79
CA LEU A 207 -10.22 39.98 13.86
C LEU A 207 -10.67 38.56 14.24
N PHE A 208 -10.32 38.10 15.45
CA PHE A 208 -10.74 36.77 15.94
C PHE A 208 -12.26 36.64 16.08
N SER A 209 -12.96 37.72 16.42
CA SER A 209 -14.43 37.73 16.45
C SER A 209 -15.04 37.41 15.08
N GLU A 210 -14.39 37.86 14.01
CA GLU A 210 -14.83 37.58 12.64
C GLU A 210 -14.51 36.13 12.24
N MET A 211 -13.34 35.60 12.63
CA MET A 211 -12.97 34.19 12.43
C MET A 211 -13.93 33.24 13.16
N ARG A 212 -14.27 33.55 14.43
CA ARG A 212 -15.23 32.80 15.24
C ARG A 212 -16.62 32.78 14.61
N LYS A 213 -17.09 33.93 14.12
CA LYS A 213 -18.37 34.03 13.41
C LYS A 213 -18.36 33.21 12.11
N ALA A 214 -17.26 33.25 11.35
CA ALA A 214 -17.12 32.46 10.14
C ALA A 214 -17.05 30.95 10.42
N ALA A 215 -16.51 30.54 11.58
CA ALA A 215 -16.48 29.15 12.02
C ALA A 215 -17.88 28.51 12.15
N LEU A 216 -18.94 29.31 12.32
CA LEU A 216 -20.31 28.79 12.37
C LEU A 216 -20.84 28.31 11.00
N ASN A 217 -20.16 28.65 9.90
CA ASN A 217 -20.64 28.34 8.56
C ASN A 217 -20.40 26.88 8.14
N HIS A 218 -19.61 26.11 8.89
CA HIS A 218 -19.34 24.70 8.62
C HIS A 218 -19.33 23.87 9.91
N GLU A 219 -19.91 22.67 9.89
CA GLU A 219 -20.09 21.86 11.10
C GLU A 219 -18.76 21.45 11.74
N SER A 220 -17.72 21.16 10.95
CA SER A 220 -16.39 20.77 11.48
C SER A 220 -15.62 21.91 12.15
N THR A 221 -15.98 23.17 11.92
CA THR A 221 -15.29 24.34 12.49
C THR A 221 -16.11 25.03 13.58
N LYS A 222 -17.40 24.69 13.71
CA LYS A 222 -18.37 25.30 14.62
C LYS A 222 -17.94 25.38 16.09
N ALA A 223 -17.21 24.37 16.56
CA ALA A 223 -16.67 24.33 17.92
C ALA A 223 -15.77 25.53 18.24
N LEU A 224 -15.01 26.00 17.25
CA LEU A 224 -14.06 27.11 17.40
C LEU A 224 -14.75 28.47 17.60
N ASN A 225 -16.06 28.58 17.40
CA ASN A 225 -16.78 29.79 17.77
C ASN A 225 -16.75 30.03 19.29
N ASN A 226 -16.82 28.96 20.10
CA ASN A 226 -16.79 29.08 21.56
C ASN A 226 -15.39 29.45 22.04
N LYS A 227 -15.29 30.52 22.84
CA LYS A 227 -14.03 31.02 23.40
C LYS A 227 -13.36 30.02 24.34
N GLU A 228 -14.14 29.17 25.01
CA GLU A 228 -13.61 28.15 25.92
C GLU A 228 -12.99 26.96 25.17
N LEU A 229 -13.45 26.68 23.95
CA LEU A 229 -13.03 25.55 23.12
C LEU A 229 -12.01 25.94 22.05
N SER A 230 -11.46 27.15 22.12
CA SER A 230 -10.53 27.62 21.09
C SER A 230 -9.56 28.67 21.60
N VAL A 231 -8.36 28.60 21.04
CA VAL A 231 -7.20 29.39 21.42
C VAL A 231 -6.89 30.40 20.33
N GLU A 232 -6.63 31.65 20.74
CA GLU A 232 -6.22 32.73 19.84
C GLU A 232 -4.70 32.84 19.80
N HIS A 233 -4.11 32.55 18.64
CA HIS A 233 -2.66 32.66 18.45
C HIS A 233 -2.31 33.95 17.71
N ARG A 234 -1.33 34.67 18.24
CA ARG A 234 -0.95 36.03 17.79
C ARG A 234 0.54 36.12 17.49
N GLU A 235 1.00 35.27 16.58
CA GLU A 235 2.42 35.05 16.32
C GLU A 235 2.95 35.97 15.21
N LYS A 236 3.09 37.27 15.51
CA LYS A 236 3.59 38.28 14.54
C LYS A 236 5.11 38.51 14.55
N TYR A 237 5.88 37.58 15.10
CA TYR A 237 7.34 37.66 15.14
C TYR A 237 7.96 36.96 13.91
N SER A 238 9.26 37.17 13.70
CA SER A 238 10.00 36.50 12.62
C SER A 238 9.94 34.99 12.80
N LEU A 239 9.43 34.25 11.80
CA LEU A 239 9.11 32.80 11.81
C LEU A 239 7.80 32.38 12.50
N GLY A 240 6.97 33.31 13.00
CA GLY A 240 5.65 32.99 13.53
C GLY A 240 4.63 32.64 12.44
N ALA A 241 3.63 31.81 12.75
CA ALA A 241 2.59 31.39 11.81
C ALA A 241 1.49 32.44 11.57
N GLY A 242 1.56 33.58 12.27
CA GLY A 242 0.64 34.70 12.12
C GLY A 242 -0.53 34.66 13.10
N TYR A 243 -1.69 35.15 12.65
CA TYR A 243 -2.91 35.21 13.47
C TYR A 243 -3.88 34.14 13.00
N TYR A 244 -4.23 33.22 13.89
CA TYR A 244 -5.13 32.12 13.57
C TYR A 244 -5.84 31.60 14.82
N LEU A 245 -6.96 30.92 14.61
CA LEU A 245 -7.80 30.32 15.65
C LEU A 245 -7.75 28.80 15.52
N THR A 246 -7.57 28.11 16.63
CA THR A 246 -7.45 26.65 16.67
C THR A 246 -8.06 26.08 17.95
N ASP A 247 -8.18 24.76 18.02
CA ASP A 247 -8.59 23.98 19.19
C ASP A 247 -7.43 23.69 20.15
N LYS A 248 -6.17 23.84 19.70
CA LYS A 248 -4.97 23.45 20.47
C LYS A 248 -4.12 24.62 20.93
N GLU A 249 -3.41 24.43 22.05
CA GLU A 249 -2.46 25.42 22.59
C GLU A 249 -1.10 25.42 21.87
N TYR A 250 -0.75 24.37 21.14
CA TYR A 250 0.51 24.25 20.42
C TYR A 250 0.29 23.54 19.09
N ILE A 251 0.78 24.11 17.97
CA ILE A 251 0.46 23.59 16.64
C ILE A 251 1.68 23.08 15.89
N ARG A 252 1.57 21.82 15.48
CA ARG A 252 2.06 21.32 14.18
C ARG A 252 0.97 20.58 13.38
N ASN A 253 -0.22 20.38 13.96
CA ASN A 253 -1.38 19.68 13.39
C ASN A 253 -2.70 20.18 14.03
N GLY A 254 -3.85 19.86 13.43
CA GLY A 254 -5.18 20.25 13.89
C GLY A 254 -5.91 21.20 12.93
N ILE A 255 -6.94 21.87 13.45
CA ILE A 255 -7.75 22.83 12.69
C ILE A 255 -7.17 24.23 12.88
N GLU A 256 -6.86 24.91 11.78
CA GLU A 256 -6.39 26.30 11.78
C GLU A 256 -7.36 27.18 10.97
N ILE A 257 -8.07 28.10 11.63
CA ILE A 257 -8.84 29.15 10.95
C ILE A 257 -7.96 30.41 10.85
N LYS A 258 -7.66 30.82 9.63
CA LYS A 258 -6.82 31.97 9.34
C LYS A 258 -7.46 32.90 8.32
N LYS A 259 -7.10 34.17 8.41
CA LYS A 259 -7.47 35.19 7.42
C LYS A 259 -6.34 35.36 6.41
N ILE A 260 -6.68 35.26 5.14
CA ILE A 260 -5.79 35.52 4.01
C ILE A 260 -6.17 36.87 3.40
N THR A 261 -5.29 37.85 3.53
CA THR A 261 -5.57 39.22 3.08
C THR A 261 -5.25 39.42 1.60
N PHE A 262 -6.06 40.24 0.93
CA PHE A 262 -5.87 40.65 -0.47
C PHE A 262 -5.19 42.01 -0.60
N LYS A 263 -4.50 42.48 0.46
CA LYS A 263 -3.91 43.84 0.54
C LYS A 263 -3.05 44.20 -0.67
N TYR A 264 -2.36 43.21 -1.25
CA TYR A 264 -1.46 43.37 -2.39
C TYR A 264 -2.03 42.80 -3.70
N SER A 265 -3.30 42.43 -3.75
CA SER A 265 -3.96 41.96 -4.98
C SER A 265 -4.62 43.14 -5.67
N LYS A 266 -4.35 43.32 -6.97
CA LYS A 266 -4.90 44.44 -7.76
C LYS A 266 -6.07 44.01 -8.64
N THR A 267 -6.04 42.78 -9.12
CA THR A 267 -7.10 42.19 -9.95
C THR A 267 -7.80 41.04 -9.21
N ASP A 268 -8.93 40.58 -9.75
CA ASP A 268 -9.64 39.44 -9.18
C ASP A 268 -8.87 38.12 -9.39
N GLU A 269 -8.07 37.99 -10.45
CA GLU A 269 -7.16 36.86 -10.63
C GLU A 269 -6.07 36.84 -9.54
N ASP A 270 -5.53 38.02 -9.17
CA ASP A 270 -4.57 38.13 -8.06
C ASP A 270 -5.19 37.78 -6.72
N LYS A 271 -6.49 38.04 -6.52
CA LYS A 271 -7.21 37.59 -5.33
C LYS A 271 -7.38 36.07 -5.37
N ALA A 272 -7.86 35.52 -6.48
CA ALA A 272 -8.09 34.08 -6.67
C ALA A 272 -6.83 33.24 -6.46
N ARG A 273 -5.66 33.70 -6.93
CA ARG A 273 -4.36 33.03 -6.71
C ARG A 273 -3.98 32.88 -5.23
N ARG A 274 -4.46 33.76 -4.35
CA ARG A 274 -4.19 33.71 -2.91
C ARG A 274 -5.12 32.76 -2.17
N ILE A 275 -6.20 32.31 -2.80
CA ILE A 275 -7.20 31.46 -2.18
C ILE A 275 -6.77 30.00 -2.37
N PRO A 276 -6.55 29.24 -1.29
CA PRO A 276 -6.23 27.83 -1.38
C PRO A 276 -7.43 27.05 -1.95
N MET A 277 -7.15 26.00 -2.73
CA MET A 277 -8.18 25.10 -3.26
C MET A 277 -8.85 24.35 -2.12
N GLY A 278 -10.18 24.35 -2.10
CA GLY A 278 -10.94 23.73 -1.01
C GLY A 278 -12.45 23.83 -1.19
N GLU A 279 -13.17 23.30 -0.21
CA GLU A 279 -14.64 23.38 -0.15
C GLU A 279 -15.09 24.82 0.14
N ILE A 280 -16.16 25.28 -0.51
CA ILE A 280 -16.74 26.59 -0.24
C ILE A 280 -17.97 26.43 0.64
N ALA A 281 -17.87 26.83 1.91
CA ALA A 281 -18.94 26.76 2.90
C ALA A 281 -19.58 28.13 3.19
N ILE A 282 -19.45 29.10 2.27
CA ILE A 282 -20.00 30.44 2.44
C ILE A 282 -21.54 30.37 2.24
N PRO A 283 -22.36 30.79 3.23
CA PRO A 283 -23.81 30.74 3.11
C PRO A 283 -24.33 31.57 1.95
N GLY A 284 -25.18 30.96 1.10
CA GLY A 284 -25.77 31.64 -0.06
C GLY A 284 -24.78 31.95 -1.19
N TYR A 285 -23.60 31.34 -1.17
CA TYR A 285 -22.60 31.52 -2.22
C TYR A 285 -23.04 30.90 -3.54
N VAL A 286 -22.88 31.66 -4.61
CA VAL A 286 -23.10 31.20 -5.98
C VAL A 286 -21.78 31.36 -6.72
N ALA A 287 -21.20 30.22 -7.12
CA ALA A 287 -19.99 30.20 -7.94
C ALA A 287 -20.25 30.95 -9.26
N ARG A 288 -19.20 31.51 -9.85
CA ARG A 288 -19.32 32.10 -11.19
C ARG A 288 -19.74 30.98 -12.12
N ASN A 289 -20.70 31.24 -13.00
CA ASN A 289 -20.97 30.37 -14.13
C ASN A 289 -19.71 30.40 -15.00
N VAL A 290 -18.79 29.49 -14.73
CA VAL A 290 -18.01 28.92 -15.81
C VAL A 290 -19.08 28.13 -16.56
N GLU A 291 -19.70 28.75 -17.57
CA GLU A 291 -20.09 27.94 -18.72
C GLU A 291 -18.81 27.17 -19.00
N SER A 292 -18.81 25.87 -18.71
CA SER A 292 -17.78 25.01 -19.26
C SER A 292 -17.73 25.43 -20.71
N GLU A 293 -16.64 26.08 -21.13
CA GLU A 293 -16.39 26.21 -22.54
C GLU A 293 -16.68 24.82 -23.06
N LYS A 294 -17.65 24.77 -23.98
CA LYS A 294 -17.84 23.62 -24.83
C LYS A 294 -16.46 23.06 -25.13
N ASP A 295 -16.34 21.75 -25.08
CA ASP A 295 -15.25 20.98 -25.64
C ASP A 295 -14.91 21.49 -27.06
N THR A 296 -14.16 22.58 -27.14
CA THR A 296 -13.61 23.21 -28.33
C THR A 296 -12.18 23.54 -27.99
N ASN A 297 -11.41 22.46 -27.77
CA ASN A 297 -10.07 22.24 -28.29
C ASN A 297 -9.36 21.16 -27.47
N ASP A 298 -9.86 19.93 -27.58
CA ASP A 298 -9.00 18.75 -27.64
C ASP A 298 -8.73 18.43 -29.13
N GLU A 299 -8.26 19.43 -29.89
CA GLU A 299 -7.51 19.20 -31.14
C GLU A 299 -6.02 19.27 -30.80
N ASN A 300 -5.57 18.35 -29.94
CA ASN A 300 -4.21 17.81 -29.92
C ASN A 300 -4.08 16.63 -28.93
N SER A 301 -5.13 15.81 -28.78
CA SER A 301 -4.88 14.42 -28.40
C SER A 301 -4.43 13.71 -29.67
N ALA A 302 -3.21 13.16 -29.65
CA ALA A 302 -2.80 12.15 -30.62
C ALA A 302 -3.95 11.17 -30.86
N ALA A 303 -4.24 10.90 -32.13
CA ALA A 303 -5.38 10.10 -32.57
C ALA A 303 -5.41 8.72 -31.90
N GLU A 304 -6.12 8.60 -30.78
CA GLU A 304 -6.64 7.34 -30.28
C GLU A 304 -8.01 7.12 -30.93
N VAL A 305 -8.10 6.04 -31.68
CA VAL A 305 -9.30 5.61 -32.41
C VAL A 305 -10.42 5.38 -31.41
N LYS A 306 -11.43 6.25 -31.42
CA LYS A 306 -12.63 6.10 -30.56
C LYS A 306 -13.41 4.84 -31.01
N PRO A 307 -13.67 3.87 -30.11
CA PRO A 307 -14.33 2.63 -30.50
C PRO A 307 -15.82 2.87 -30.79
N ALA A 308 -16.28 2.32 -31.91
CA ALA A 308 -17.70 2.26 -32.27
C ALA A 308 -18.41 1.11 -31.51
N LEU A 309 -19.75 1.18 -31.42
CA LEU A 309 -20.57 0.05 -30.98
C LEU A 309 -20.20 -1.20 -31.80
N GLY A 310 -19.82 -2.30 -31.13
CA GLY A 310 -19.41 -3.56 -31.78
C GLY A 310 -17.89 -3.81 -31.84
N ALA A 311 -17.06 -2.89 -31.33
CA ALA A 311 -15.60 -3.06 -31.25
C ALA A 311 -15.01 -2.66 -29.89
N MET A 312 -15.81 -2.60 -28.83
CA MET A 312 -15.35 -2.20 -27.49
C MET A 312 -14.68 -3.35 -26.75
N LYS A 313 -13.59 -3.08 -26.02
CA LYS A 313 -12.98 -4.06 -25.13
C LYS A 313 -13.67 -4.07 -23.77
N VAL A 314 -14.07 -5.27 -23.35
CA VAL A 314 -14.81 -5.52 -22.11
C VAL A 314 -13.95 -6.40 -21.22
N LYS A 315 -13.86 -6.06 -19.94
CA LYS A 315 -13.20 -6.89 -18.94
C LYS A 315 -13.96 -8.21 -18.72
N PRO A 316 -13.30 -9.26 -18.22
CA PRO A 316 -14.00 -10.47 -17.80
C PRO A 316 -15.16 -10.15 -16.86
N ILE A 317 -16.29 -10.84 -17.01
CA ILE A 317 -17.49 -10.61 -16.20
C ILE A 317 -17.14 -10.96 -14.74
N GLU A 318 -17.35 -10.00 -13.85
CA GLU A 318 -17.10 -10.16 -12.42
C GLU A 318 -18.40 -10.55 -11.71
N THR A 319 -18.31 -11.34 -10.64
CA THR A 319 -19.48 -11.69 -9.82
C THR A 319 -19.38 -11.04 -8.44
N MET A 320 -20.53 -10.68 -7.88
CA MET A 320 -20.67 -10.23 -6.50
C MET A 320 -22.04 -10.61 -5.95
N VAL A 321 -22.22 -10.60 -4.63
CA VAL A 321 -23.50 -10.89 -3.98
C VAL A 321 -24.12 -9.58 -3.48
N HIS A 322 -25.40 -9.35 -3.76
CA HIS A 322 -26.11 -8.17 -3.28
C HIS A 322 -26.23 -8.19 -1.75
N SER A 323 -25.69 -7.18 -1.05
CA SER A 323 -25.63 -7.13 0.42
C SER A 323 -26.99 -7.20 1.12
N THR A 324 -28.03 -6.60 0.54
CA THR A 324 -29.41 -6.61 1.08
C THR A 324 -30.26 -7.81 0.65
N GLU A 325 -30.25 -8.18 -0.64
CA GLU A 325 -31.15 -9.18 -1.22
C GLU A 325 -30.51 -10.57 -1.39
N GLY A 326 -29.18 -10.70 -1.21
CA GLY A 326 -28.47 -11.99 -1.20
C GLY A 326 -28.36 -12.71 -2.56
N HIS A 327 -28.77 -12.09 -3.67
CA HIS A 327 -28.66 -12.69 -5.00
C HIS A 327 -27.35 -12.32 -5.70
N THR A 328 -26.90 -13.16 -6.63
CA THR A 328 -25.69 -12.94 -7.45
C THR A 328 -25.92 -11.86 -8.50
N ILE A 329 -24.95 -10.96 -8.62
CA ILE A 329 -24.90 -9.89 -9.62
C ILE A 329 -23.69 -10.14 -10.51
N PHE A 330 -23.92 -10.05 -11.82
CA PHE A 330 -22.89 -10.08 -12.84
C PHE A 330 -22.55 -8.65 -13.25
N VAL A 331 -21.30 -8.24 -13.03
CA VAL A 331 -20.81 -6.89 -13.28
C VAL A 331 -19.96 -6.89 -14.54
N VAL A 332 -20.37 -6.08 -15.52
CA VAL A 332 -19.65 -5.86 -16.77
C VAL A 332 -18.96 -4.50 -16.71
N ASN A 333 -17.64 -4.51 -16.92
CA ASN A 333 -16.80 -3.32 -16.94
C ASN A 333 -16.11 -3.18 -18.29
N LEU A 334 -16.00 -1.94 -18.76
CA LEU A 334 -15.31 -1.60 -20.01
C LEU A 334 -13.83 -1.34 -19.72
N GLU A 335 -12.95 -1.72 -20.65
CA GLU A 335 -11.53 -1.34 -20.59
C GLU A 335 -11.34 0.08 -21.13
N ASP A 336 -12.05 0.41 -22.18
CA ASP A 336 -11.96 1.71 -22.84
C ASP A 336 -12.82 2.76 -22.13
N ARG A 337 -12.31 3.99 -22.04
CA ARG A 337 -13.11 5.12 -21.55
C ARG A 337 -14.15 5.50 -22.60
N VAL A 338 -15.40 5.61 -22.16
CA VAL A 338 -16.52 6.05 -23.01
C VAL A 338 -16.89 7.49 -22.72
N ASP A 339 -17.20 8.25 -23.77
CA ASP A 339 -17.72 9.61 -23.62
C ASP A 339 -19.16 9.62 -23.08
N LYS A 340 -19.65 10.79 -22.68
CA LYS A 340 -20.99 10.93 -22.08
C LYS A 340 -22.12 10.49 -23.04
N PRO A 341 -22.13 10.86 -24.34
CA PRO A 341 -23.13 10.37 -25.29
C PRO A 341 -23.13 8.84 -25.44
N MET A 342 -21.94 8.22 -25.50
CA MET A 342 -21.79 6.78 -25.62
C MET A 342 -22.21 6.05 -24.34
N PHE A 343 -21.87 6.60 -23.17
CA PHE A 343 -22.34 6.08 -21.89
C PHE A 343 -23.87 6.05 -21.79
N ILE A 344 -24.55 7.11 -22.27
CA ILE A 344 -26.02 7.16 -22.28
C ILE A 344 -26.58 6.01 -23.14
N LYS A 345 -26.02 5.79 -24.34
CA LYS A 345 -26.41 4.67 -25.21
C LYS A 345 -26.18 3.30 -24.56
N LEU A 346 -25.04 3.12 -23.90
CA LEU A 346 -24.71 1.89 -23.18
C LEU A 346 -25.66 1.64 -22.01
N ASN A 347 -26.05 2.69 -21.29
CA ASN A 347 -26.98 2.56 -20.18
C ASN A 347 -28.40 2.24 -20.68
N GLU A 348 -28.84 2.85 -21.78
CA GLU A 348 -30.10 2.49 -22.45
C GLU A 348 -30.10 1.03 -22.92
N LEU A 349 -28.98 0.58 -23.51
CA LEU A 349 -28.80 -0.80 -23.93
C LEU A 349 -28.81 -1.77 -22.74
N ALA A 350 -28.11 -1.45 -21.64
CA ALA A 350 -28.13 -2.25 -20.42
C ALA A 350 -29.55 -2.37 -19.85
N ASN A 351 -30.30 -1.26 -19.79
CA ASN A 351 -31.69 -1.24 -19.34
C ASN A 351 -32.59 -2.12 -20.23
N SER A 352 -32.37 -2.13 -21.55
CA SER A 352 -33.10 -3.01 -22.48
C SER A 352 -32.88 -4.51 -22.18
N HIS A 353 -31.72 -4.85 -21.62
CA HIS A 353 -31.36 -6.21 -21.19
C HIS A 353 -31.59 -6.47 -19.69
N LYS A 354 -32.43 -5.65 -19.03
CA LYS A 354 -32.74 -5.73 -17.58
C LYS A 354 -31.53 -5.54 -16.65
N GLY A 355 -30.51 -4.84 -17.12
CA GLY A 355 -29.38 -4.40 -16.30
C GLY A 355 -29.49 -2.93 -15.93
N TYR A 356 -28.59 -2.46 -15.07
CA TYR A 356 -28.48 -1.04 -14.70
C TYR A 356 -27.02 -0.70 -14.37
N TYR A 357 -26.65 0.57 -14.48
CA TYR A 357 -25.33 1.01 -14.05
C TYR A 357 -25.32 1.40 -12.56
N SER A 358 -24.41 0.82 -11.78
CA SER A 358 -24.17 1.20 -10.39
C SER A 358 -22.84 1.95 -10.25
N LYS A 359 -22.90 3.11 -9.60
CA LYS A 359 -21.73 3.90 -9.20
C LYS A 359 -21.20 3.52 -7.82
N PHE A 360 -21.88 2.61 -7.11
CA PHE A 360 -21.56 2.30 -5.73
C PHE A 360 -20.29 1.44 -5.66
N SER A 361 -19.31 1.88 -4.87
CA SER A 361 -17.98 1.27 -4.77
C SER A 361 -17.49 1.11 -3.32
N LYS A 362 -18.41 1.16 -2.33
CA LYS A 362 -18.05 0.98 -0.91
C LYS A 362 -18.23 -0.48 -0.49
N GLY A 363 -17.28 -1.00 0.29
CA GLY A 363 -17.27 -2.41 0.71
C GLY A 363 -16.95 -3.35 -0.45
N ASP A 364 -17.62 -4.51 -0.51
CA ASP A 364 -17.43 -5.52 -1.56
C ASP A 364 -18.19 -5.21 -2.87
N ALA A 365 -18.83 -4.04 -2.96
CA ALA A 365 -19.61 -3.66 -4.14
C ALA A 365 -18.70 -3.14 -5.26
N LYS A 366 -18.87 -3.70 -6.45
CA LYS A 366 -18.08 -3.36 -7.63
C LYS A 366 -18.88 -2.42 -8.54
N PRO A 367 -18.38 -1.21 -8.86
CA PRO A 367 -19.06 -0.31 -9.80
C PRO A 367 -19.02 -0.90 -11.22
N GLY A 368 -20.06 -0.66 -12.01
CA GLY A 368 -20.18 -1.20 -13.37
C GLY A 368 -21.62 -1.41 -13.85
N PHE A 369 -21.80 -2.08 -14.99
CA PHE A 369 -23.12 -2.49 -15.48
C PHE A 369 -23.52 -3.82 -14.82
N HIS A 370 -24.60 -3.78 -14.04
CA HIS A 370 -25.07 -4.89 -13.20
C HIS A 370 -26.20 -5.64 -13.89
N PHE A 371 -26.12 -6.97 -13.89
CA PHE A 371 -27.15 -7.86 -14.42
C PHE A 371 -27.48 -8.96 -13.41
N ARG A 372 -28.75 -9.36 -13.36
CA ARG A 372 -29.23 -10.44 -12.47
C ARG A 372 -28.98 -11.85 -13.01
N THR A 373 -28.73 -11.97 -14.31
CA THR A 373 -28.46 -13.24 -14.98
C THR A 373 -27.23 -13.12 -15.87
N ILE A 374 -26.47 -14.21 -15.98
CA ILE A 374 -25.29 -14.28 -16.86
C ILE A 374 -25.68 -14.12 -18.33
N GLU A 375 -26.86 -14.62 -18.73
CA GLU A 375 -27.40 -14.49 -20.09
C GLU A 375 -27.62 -13.02 -20.49
N SER A 376 -28.15 -12.20 -19.58
CA SER A 376 -28.32 -10.75 -19.82
C SER A 376 -26.98 -10.03 -19.92
N ALA A 377 -26.02 -10.39 -19.07
CA ALA A 377 -24.67 -9.82 -19.12
C ALA A 377 -23.94 -10.19 -20.42
N GLN A 378 -24.05 -11.46 -20.86
CA GLN A 378 -23.47 -11.93 -22.11
C GLN A 378 -24.11 -11.25 -23.31
N THR A 379 -25.44 -11.13 -23.36
CA THR A 379 -26.15 -10.45 -24.45
C THR A 379 -25.71 -8.98 -24.57
N PHE A 380 -25.52 -8.31 -23.44
CA PHE A 380 -24.97 -6.95 -23.39
C PHE A 380 -23.52 -6.90 -23.91
N CYS A 381 -22.66 -7.83 -23.49
CA CYS A 381 -21.29 -7.96 -24.01
C CYS A 381 -21.25 -8.21 -25.53
N THR A 382 -22.10 -9.10 -26.05
CA THR A 382 -22.21 -9.36 -27.49
C THR A 382 -22.61 -8.10 -28.25
N ALA A 383 -23.53 -7.31 -27.70
CA ALA A 383 -24.03 -6.09 -28.35
C ALA A 383 -22.98 -4.95 -28.38
N ILE A 384 -22.04 -4.91 -27.44
CA ILE A 384 -21.03 -3.84 -27.33
C ILE A 384 -19.66 -4.22 -27.91
N ALA A 385 -19.27 -5.50 -27.79
CA ALA A 385 -17.95 -6.01 -28.19
C ALA A 385 -18.00 -6.92 -29.44
N GLY A 386 -19.19 -7.36 -29.87
CA GLY A 386 -19.35 -8.31 -30.96
C GLY A 386 -19.00 -9.76 -30.60
N SER A 387 -18.63 -10.04 -29.35
CA SER A 387 -18.26 -11.37 -28.84
C SER A 387 -18.74 -11.57 -27.39
N ASN A 388 -18.79 -12.82 -26.94
CA ASN A 388 -19.12 -13.14 -25.54
C ASN A 388 -17.89 -12.88 -24.66
N ALA A 389 -18.08 -12.15 -23.55
CA ALA A 389 -17.04 -11.95 -22.56
C ALA A 389 -16.90 -13.18 -21.65
N GLU A 390 -15.67 -13.55 -21.33
CA GLU A 390 -15.35 -14.66 -20.41
C GLU A 390 -15.75 -14.29 -18.97
N LEU A 391 -16.19 -15.28 -18.19
CA LEU A 391 -16.42 -15.10 -16.76
C LEU A 391 -15.06 -15.13 -16.05
N SER A 392 -14.80 -14.15 -15.18
CA SER A 392 -13.56 -14.14 -14.39
C SER A 392 -13.43 -15.42 -13.56
N THR A 393 -12.28 -16.09 -13.64
CA THR A 393 -11.91 -17.16 -12.72
C THR A 393 -11.64 -16.57 -11.33
N PRO A 394 -11.96 -17.27 -10.23
CA PRO A 394 -11.71 -16.75 -8.89
C PRO A 394 -10.22 -16.55 -8.70
N ILE A 395 -9.81 -15.29 -8.56
CA ILE A 395 -8.45 -14.93 -8.16
C ILE A 395 -8.33 -15.31 -6.68
N HIS A 396 -7.56 -16.36 -6.40
CA HIS A 396 -6.98 -16.56 -5.08
C HIS A 396 -6.21 -15.28 -4.72
N SER A 397 -6.71 -14.54 -3.74
CA SER A 397 -6.03 -13.40 -3.17
C SER A 397 -4.76 -13.91 -2.49
N ASN A 398 -3.61 -13.69 -3.13
CA ASN A 398 -2.32 -13.73 -2.46
C ASN A 398 -2.37 -12.83 -1.22
N PRO A 399 -2.02 -13.33 -0.02
CA PRO A 399 -1.95 -12.53 1.19
C PRO A 399 -0.66 -11.71 1.15
N ASN A 400 -0.68 -10.62 0.39
CA ASN A 400 0.33 -9.57 0.48
C ASN A 400 -0.32 -8.23 0.15
N THR A 401 -1.13 -7.75 1.10
CA THR A 401 -1.34 -6.32 1.27
C THR A 401 -0.83 -5.98 2.65
N ASN A 402 0.43 -5.55 2.69
CA ASN A 402 1.03 -4.90 3.85
C ASN A 402 0.15 -3.70 4.22
N GLN A 403 -0.69 -3.87 5.25
CA GLN A 403 -1.01 -2.77 6.14
C GLN A 403 0.22 -2.61 7.03
N ALA A 404 1.10 -1.68 6.64
CA ALA A 404 2.09 -1.15 7.54
C ALA A 404 1.35 -0.31 8.58
N GLU A 405 1.06 -0.91 9.73
CA GLU A 405 0.76 -0.15 10.94
C GLU A 405 2.07 0.50 11.41
N GLU A 406 2.02 1.82 11.56
CA GLU A 406 3.11 2.67 12.00
C GLU A 406 3.62 2.23 13.38
N PHE A 407 4.88 1.78 13.44
CA PHE A 407 5.64 1.72 14.69
C PHE A 407 6.24 3.10 14.96
N THR A 408 5.76 3.79 16.00
CA THR A 408 6.48 4.88 16.66
C THR A 408 6.95 4.40 18.03
N SER A 409 8.23 4.60 18.30
CA SER A 409 8.94 4.09 19.48
C SER A 409 8.76 4.98 20.71
N GLU A 410 8.71 4.29 21.87
CA GLU A 410 9.27 4.72 23.16
C GLU A 410 8.61 5.87 23.92
N ALA A 411 7.30 5.77 24.15
CA ALA A 411 6.64 6.22 25.40
C ALA A 411 5.23 5.62 25.60
N GLU A 412 4.62 5.06 24.55
CA GLU A 412 3.22 4.55 24.56
C GLU A 412 3.09 3.02 24.43
N GLY A 413 4.20 2.26 24.49
CA GLY A 413 4.15 0.79 24.33
C GLY A 413 3.39 0.07 25.45
N ALA A 414 3.44 0.59 26.69
CA ALA A 414 2.71 0.02 27.83
C ALA A 414 1.18 0.10 27.68
N PRO A 415 0.57 1.26 27.35
CA PRO A 415 -0.89 1.34 27.18
C PRO A 415 -1.41 0.60 25.94
N PHE A 416 -0.64 0.46 24.85
CA PHE A 416 -1.08 -0.32 23.68
C PHE A 416 -1.07 -1.83 23.95
N LEU A 417 0.01 -2.36 24.51
CA LEU A 417 0.07 -3.77 24.89
C LEU A 417 -0.97 -4.10 25.96
N GLN A 418 -1.21 -3.20 26.92
CA GLN A 418 -2.27 -3.38 27.90
C GLN A 418 -3.65 -3.42 27.25
N LYS A 419 -3.95 -2.54 26.28
CA LYS A 419 -5.21 -2.59 25.52
C LYS A 419 -5.39 -3.91 24.76
N LEU A 420 -4.33 -4.47 24.20
CA LEU A 420 -4.38 -5.77 23.53
C LEU A 420 -4.60 -6.92 24.51
N ILE A 421 -3.97 -6.87 25.68
CA ILE A 421 -4.17 -7.84 26.77
C ILE A 421 -5.61 -7.77 27.30
N ASP A 422 -6.14 -6.56 27.53
CA ASP A 422 -7.50 -6.34 28.01
C ASP A 422 -8.52 -6.84 26.96
N LYS A 423 -8.33 -6.48 25.68
CA LYS A 423 -9.16 -6.96 24.56
C LYS A 423 -9.10 -8.49 24.43
N LYS A 424 -7.93 -9.10 24.62
CA LYS A 424 -7.78 -10.57 24.59
C LYS A 424 -8.53 -11.22 25.76
N SER A 425 -8.42 -10.65 26.96
CA SER A 425 -9.11 -11.12 28.16
C SER A 425 -10.65 -11.05 27.99
N GLU A 426 -11.17 -9.95 27.42
CA GLU A 426 -12.60 -9.81 27.11
C GLU A 426 -13.08 -10.84 26.08
N GLN A 427 -12.29 -11.07 25.01
CA GLN A 427 -12.59 -12.09 24.01
C GLN A 427 -12.61 -13.50 24.64
N ASP A 428 -11.60 -13.85 25.45
CA ASP A 428 -11.51 -15.16 26.08
C ASP A 428 -12.66 -15.41 27.05
N GLN A 429 -13.04 -14.40 27.85
CA GLN A 429 -14.19 -14.48 28.73
C GLN A 429 -15.49 -14.70 27.94
N THR A 430 -15.68 -13.94 26.86
CA THR A 430 -16.85 -14.05 25.98
C THR A 430 -16.94 -15.43 25.34
N ILE A 431 -15.83 -15.92 24.77
CA ILE A 431 -15.75 -17.22 24.11
C ILE A 431 -16.01 -18.35 25.12
N SER A 432 -15.47 -18.25 26.34
CA SER A 432 -15.72 -19.24 27.40
C SER A 432 -17.21 -19.34 27.75
N VAL A 433 -17.88 -18.20 27.98
CA VAL A 433 -19.33 -18.15 28.25
C VAL A 433 -20.12 -18.71 27.07
N TRP A 434 -19.71 -18.38 25.84
CA TRP A 434 -20.38 -18.87 24.64
C TRP A 434 -20.25 -20.39 24.49
N VAL A 435 -19.09 -20.95 24.81
CA VAL A 435 -18.86 -22.40 24.76
C VAL A 435 -19.67 -23.14 25.83
N GLU A 436 -19.83 -22.60 27.03
CA GLU A 436 -20.67 -23.20 28.08
C GLU A 436 -22.17 -23.22 27.74
N ALA A 437 -22.58 -22.28 26.89
CA ALA A 437 -23.97 -22.13 26.47
C ALA A 437 -24.26 -22.63 25.05
N CYS A 438 -23.25 -23.10 24.32
CA CYS A 438 -23.42 -23.58 22.96
C CYS A 438 -24.12 -24.94 22.94
N GLU A 439 -24.90 -25.15 21.88
CA GLU A 439 -25.47 -26.43 21.49
C GLU A 439 -24.61 -27.09 20.41
N ALA A 440 -24.09 -26.28 19.47
CA ALA A 440 -23.20 -26.73 18.42
C ALA A 440 -22.23 -25.62 18.03
N ILE A 441 -21.03 -26.02 17.58
CA ILE A 441 -20.04 -25.12 16.99
C ILE A 441 -19.64 -25.69 15.64
N THR A 442 -19.73 -24.87 14.60
CA THR A 442 -19.31 -25.23 13.25
C THR A 442 -18.13 -24.39 12.82
N PHE A 443 -17.16 -25.00 12.17
CA PHE A 443 -16.00 -24.36 11.57
C PHE A 443 -16.10 -24.37 10.04
N VAL A 444 -15.73 -23.24 9.44
CA VAL A 444 -15.63 -23.05 7.99
C VAL A 444 -14.32 -22.34 7.69
N ASN A 445 -13.55 -22.88 6.75
CA ASN A 445 -12.41 -22.18 6.16
C ASN A 445 -12.90 -21.39 4.94
N THR A 446 -12.75 -20.08 4.95
CA THR A 446 -13.24 -19.22 3.85
C THR A 446 -12.36 -19.27 2.60
N ASP A 447 -11.13 -19.78 2.70
CA ASP A 447 -10.24 -19.95 1.53
C ASP A 447 -10.58 -21.21 0.73
N GLU A 448 -11.22 -22.19 1.37
CA GLU A 448 -11.59 -23.48 0.77
C GLU A 448 -13.09 -23.76 0.99
N PRO A 449 -13.99 -23.03 0.31
CA PRO A 449 -15.43 -23.12 0.54
C PRO A 449 -16.04 -24.48 0.14
N GLU A 450 -15.28 -25.33 -0.55
CA GLU A 450 -15.68 -26.71 -0.88
C GLU A 450 -15.45 -27.69 0.27
N GLU A 451 -14.70 -27.31 1.32
CA GLU A 451 -14.55 -28.15 2.51
C GLU A 451 -15.88 -28.25 3.28
N PRO A 452 -16.27 -29.46 3.71
CA PRO A 452 -17.49 -29.64 4.48
C PRO A 452 -17.41 -28.93 5.83
N VAL A 453 -18.49 -28.24 6.19
CA VAL A 453 -18.66 -27.60 7.50
C VAL A 453 -18.36 -28.61 8.61
N ARG A 454 -17.30 -28.36 9.38
CA ARG A 454 -16.84 -29.29 10.42
C ARG A 454 -17.46 -28.93 11.75
N ASN A 455 -17.99 -29.92 12.46
CA ASN A 455 -18.37 -29.75 13.86
C ASN A 455 -17.11 -29.74 14.74
N VAL A 456 -17.00 -28.73 15.60
CA VAL A 456 -15.85 -28.51 16.49
C VAL A 456 -16.32 -28.60 17.93
N LYS A 457 -15.50 -29.18 18.81
CA LYS A 457 -15.81 -29.22 20.25
C LYS A 457 -15.49 -27.87 20.89
N GLY A 458 -16.24 -27.50 21.92
CA GLY A 458 -15.99 -26.29 22.71
C GLY A 458 -14.53 -26.15 23.19
N GLU A 459 -13.96 -27.25 23.70
CA GLU A 459 -12.56 -27.31 24.15
C GLU A 459 -11.55 -27.00 23.05
N GLU A 460 -11.82 -27.43 21.81
CA GLU A 460 -10.96 -27.17 20.65
C GLU A 460 -10.99 -25.69 20.27
N LEU A 461 -12.17 -25.06 20.32
CA LEU A 461 -12.32 -23.62 20.10
C LEU A 461 -11.60 -22.81 21.19
N ILE A 462 -11.74 -23.19 22.46
CA ILE A 462 -11.04 -22.50 23.57
C ILE A 462 -9.53 -22.62 23.40
N ARG A 463 -9.03 -23.81 23.07
CA ARG A 463 -7.59 -24.02 22.83
C ARG A 463 -7.10 -23.16 21.66
N PHE A 464 -7.84 -23.11 20.56
CA PHE A 464 -7.52 -22.26 19.42
C PHE A 464 -7.53 -20.77 19.80
N ALA A 465 -8.60 -20.32 20.46
CA ALA A 465 -8.75 -18.93 20.88
C ALA A 465 -7.68 -18.49 21.89
N SER A 466 -7.19 -19.39 22.76
CA SER A 466 -6.12 -19.08 23.71
C SER A 466 -4.81 -18.67 23.04
N CYS A 467 -4.54 -19.14 21.81
CA CYS A 467 -3.31 -18.88 21.08
C CYS A 467 -3.33 -17.57 20.28
N PHE A 468 -4.50 -17.02 19.96
CA PHE A 468 -4.64 -15.95 18.97
C PHE A 468 -5.60 -14.86 19.44
N LEU A 469 -5.29 -13.59 19.15
CA LEU A 469 -6.26 -12.50 19.24
C LEU A 469 -7.20 -12.60 18.03
N MET A 470 -8.51 -12.71 18.27
CA MET A 470 -9.49 -12.87 17.19
C MET A 470 -9.71 -11.54 16.47
N ASP A 471 -9.87 -11.59 15.15
CA ASP A 471 -10.20 -10.42 14.33
C ASP A 471 -11.61 -9.92 14.65
N GLU A 472 -12.52 -10.86 14.91
CA GLU A 472 -13.93 -10.57 15.17
C GLU A 472 -14.52 -11.56 16.16
N VAL A 473 -15.19 -11.05 17.20
CA VAL A 473 -16.03 -11.83 18.12
C VAL A 473 -17.34 -11.05 18.26
N LYS A 474 -18.38 -11.44 17.53
CA LYS A 474 -19.65 -10.71 17.52
C LYS A 474 -20.85 -11.64 17.39
N ARG A 475 -22.01 -11.17 17.81
CA ARG A 475 -23.26 -11.91 17.68
C ARG A 475 -24.06 -11.40 16.49
N VAL A 476 -24.47 -12.31 15.59
CA VAL A 476 -25.27 -11.97 14.40
C VAL A 476 -26.50 -12.86 14.37
N LYS A 477 -27.70 -12.25 14.42
CA LYS A 477 -29.00 -12.96 14.37
C LYS A 477 -29.11 -14.13 15.37
N GLY A 478 -28.51 -13.98 16.55
CA GLY A 478 -28.54 -15.01 17.60
C GLY A 478 -27.45 -16.09 17.49
N VAL A 479 -26.58 -16.04 16.47
CA VAL A 479 -25.41 -16.93 16.32
C VAL A 479 -24.14 -16.15 16.72
N GLY A 480 -23.27 -16.76 17.51
CA GLY A 480 -21.95 -16.20 17.82
C GLY A 480 -20.99 -16.44 16.66
N VAL A 481 -20.33 -15.41 16.15
CA VAL A 481 -19.37 -15.49 15.05
C VAL A 481 -17.99 -15.11 15.58
N ILE A 482 -17.04 -16.03 15.47
CA ILE A 482 -15.64 -15.83 15.85
C ILE A 482 -14.79 -16.01 14.59
N ARG A 483 -14.00 -15.00 14.23
CA ARG A 483 -13.14 -15.01 13.04
C ARG A 483 -11.68 -14.80 13.42
N TYR A 484 -10.82 -15.61 12.81
CA TYR A 484 -9.40 -15.38 12.76
C TYR A 484 -8.90 -15.67 11.35
N LYS A 485 -8.47 -14.64 10.63
CA LYS A 485 -8.14 -14.68 9.20
C LYS A 485 -9.26 -15.36 8.42
N THR A 486 -9.00 -16.57 7.95
CA THR A 486 -9.89 -17.35 7.09
C THR A 486 -10.63 -18.45 7.85
N ALA A 487 -10.30 -18.64 9.13
CA ALA A 487 -11.03 -19.51 10.06
C ALA A 487 -12.26 -18.79 10.63
N VAL A 488 -13.46 -19.33 10.37
CA VAL A 488 -14.72 -18.83 10.93
C VAL A 488 -15.38 -19.92 11.77
N PHE A 489 -15.64 -19.61 13.05
CA PHE A 489 -16.40 -20.46 13.96
C PHE A 489 -17.77 -19.83 14.21
N ASN A 490 -18.83 -20.59 13.90
CA ASN A 490 -20.20 -20.21 14.25
C ASN A 490 -20.63 -21.02 15.48
N VAL A 491 -21.00 -20.31 16.54
CA VAL A 491 -21.48 -20.84 17.81
C VAL A 491 -22.99 -20.71 17.87
N TYR A 492 -23.69 -21.83 17.88
CA TYR A 492 -25.15 -21.90 18.00
C TYR A 492 -25.51 -22.10 19.47
N PHE A 493 -26.39 -21.25 20.01
CA PHE A 493 -26.81 -21.32 21.42
C PHE A 493 -28.13 -22.05 21.57
N ALA A 494 -28.29 -22.79 22.67
CA ALA A 494 -29.56 -23.42 23.01
C ALA A 494 -30.66 -22.38 23.24
N SER A 495 -31.88 -22.65 22.77
CA SER A 495 -32.99 -21.68 22.70
C SER A 495 -33.38 -21.08 24.06
N ASN A 496 -33.08 -21.79 25.16
CA ASN A 496 -33.33 -21.39 26.55
C ASN A 496 -32.19 -20.59 27.20
N LYS A 497 -31.00 -20.54 26.60
CA LYS A 497 -29.81 -19.81 27.10
C LYS A 497 -29.48 -18.55 26.29
N SER A 498 -30.05 -18.44 25.09
CA SER A 498 -29.83 -17.34 24.13
C SER A 498 -30.13 -15.92 24.68
N SER A 499 -31.05 -15.78 25.64
CA SER A 499 -31.43 -14.48 26.23
C SER A 499 -30.54 -13.98 27.36
N TYR A 500 -29.64 -14.82 27.89
CA TYR A 500 -28.84 -14.52 29.09
C TYR A 500 -27.39 -14.13 28.80
N ILE A 501 -27.01 -14.10 27.53
CA ILE A 501 -25.63 -13.90 27.07
C ILE A 501 -25.61 -12.61 26.26
N ASN A 502 -25.37 -11.49 26.94
CA ASN A 502 -25.14 -10.19 26.33
C ASN A 502 -23.67 -9.85 26.33
#